data_AF-A0AAJ1H7Z9-F1
#
_entry.id   AF-A0AAJ1H7Z9-F1
#
_cell.length_a   1.000
_cell.length_b   1.000
_cell.length_c   1.000
_cell.angle_alpha   90.00
_cell.angle_beta   90.00
_cell.angle_gamma   90.00
#
_symmetry.space_group_name_H-M   'P 1'
#
loop_
_entity.id
_entity.type
_entity.pdbx_description
1 polymer ?
#
loop_
_entity_poly.entity_id
_entity_poly.type
_entity_poly.pdbx_seq_one_letter_code
_entity_poly.pdbx_strand_id
1 'polypeptide(L)'
;MANINVSYQELNSNADRLLAGRDEINATLSKLQAQIASLTQAGFQTDRSSGAYNEAYNRFTSGAQNTIGGLNDLAQFLRTTAQTLGDVDQQLASRLGR
;
A
#
# COMPACT_ATOMS: atom_id res chain seq x y z
N MET A 1 -18.94 -17.31 -16.92
CA MET A 1 -18.49 -17.61 -15.55
C MET A 1 -17.04 -17.18 -15.50
N ALA A 2 -16.68 -16.21 -14.66
CA ALA A 2 -15.29 -15.78 -14.56
C ALA A 2 -14.53 -16.89 -13.84
N ASN A 3 -13.89 -17.77 -14.60
CA ASN A 3 -12.96 -18.74 -14.06
C ASN A 3 -11.81 -17.93 -13.47
N ILE A 4 -11.82 -17.77 -12.14
CA ILE A 4 -10.69 -17.24 -11.39
C ILE A 4 -9.59 -18.31 -11.53
N ASN A 5 -8.83 -18.22 -12.61
CA ASN A 5 -7.66 -19.03 -12.91
C ASN A 5 -6.43 -18.53 -12.12
N VAL A 6 -6.64 -17.80 -11.03
CA VAL A 6 -5.56 -17.25 -10.22
C VAL A 6 -5.25 -18.27 -9.13
N SER A 7 -4.09 -18.90 -9.21
CA SER A 7 -3.58 -19.83 -8.20
C SER A 7 -3.27 -19.12 -6.88
N TYR A 8 -3.22 -19.89 -5.78
CA TYR A 8 -2.78 -19.38 -4.46
C TYR A 8 -1.41 -18.70 -4.52
N GLN A 9 -0.51 -19.26 -5.33
CA GLN A 9 0.81 -18.72 -5.55
C GLN A 9 0.76 -17.37 -6.26
N GLU A 10 -0.13 -17.20 -7.25
CA GLU A 10 -0.30 -15.92 -7.92
C GLU A 10 -0.89 -14.86 -6.99
N LEU A 11 -1.87 -15.21 -6.15
CA LEU A 11 -2.41 -14.28 -5.15
C LEU A 11 -1.32 -13.79 -4.18
N ASN A 12 -0.52 -14.71 -3.65
CA ASN A 12 0.60 -14.36 -2.76
C ASN A 12 1.66 -13.52 -3.49
N SER A 13 2.03 -13.90 -4.72
CA SER A 13 3.02 -13.15 -5.52
C SER A 13 2.55 -11.73 -5.83
N ASN A 14 1.25 -11.54 -6.13
CA ASN A 14 0.69 -10.20 -6.35
C ASN A 14 0.65 -9.39 -5.05
N ALA A 15 0.32 -10.02 -3.91
CA ALA A 15 0.40 -9.35 -2.61
C ALA A 15 1.82 -8.85 -2.30
N ASP A 16 2.84 -9.66 -2.58
CA ASP A 16 4.25 -9.27 -2.36
C ASP A 16 4.66 -8.10 -3.28
N ARG A 17 4.21 -8.10 -4.54
CA ARG A 17 4.42 -6.97 -5.47
C ARG A 17 3.78 -5.68 -4.96
N LEU A 18 2.56 -5.75 -4.41
CA LEU A 18 1.89 -4.59 -3.83
C LEU A 18 2.65 -4.03 -2.63
N LEU A 19 3.19 -4.91 -1.77
CA LEU A 19 4.01 -4.50 -0.63
C LEU A 19 5.33 -3.85 -1.07
N ALA A 20 6.00 -4.41 -2.08
CA ALA A 20 7.20 -3.82 -2.64
C ALA A 20 6.93 -2.41 -3.21
N GLY A 21 5.88 -2.26 -4.02
CA GLY A 21 5.48 -0.96 -4.55
C GLY A 21 5.10 0.05 -3.46
N ARG A 22 4.44 -0.41 -2.38
CA ARG A 22 4.16 0.42 -1.19
C ARG A 22 5.45 0.95 -0.56
N ASP A 23 6.46 0.11 -0.40
CA ASP A 23 7.73 0.49 0.22
C ASP A 23 8.51 1.49 -0.66
N GLU A 24 8.49 1.31 -1.98
CA GLU A 24 9.06 2.26 -2.94
C GLU A 24 8.37 3.64 -2.89
N ILE A 25 7.04 3.64 -2.83
CA ILE A 25 6.24 4.86 -2.66
C ILE A 25 6.61 5.54 -1.34
N ASN A 26 6.64 4.80 -0.24
CA ASN A 26 6.97 5.35 1.08
C ASN A 26 8.39 5.97 1.12
N ALA A 27 9.36 5.31 0.51
CA ALA A 27 10.73 5.83 0.40
C ALA A 27 10.77 7.12 -0.43
N THR A 28 10.03 7.18 -1.53
CA THR A 28 9.95 8.37 -2.39
C THR A 28 9.30 9.53 -1.65
N LEU A 29 8.19 9.29 -0.97
CA LEU A 29 7.47 10.29 -0.18
C LEU A 29 8.35 10.86 0.94
N SER A 30 9.06 10.00 1.67
CA SER A 30 9.98 10.40 2.72
C SER A 30 11.10 11.33 2.20
N LYS A 31 11.63 11.06 1.00
CA LYS A 31 12.63 11.92 0.35
C LYS A 31 12.06 13.28 -0.02
N LEU A 32 10.87 13.32 -0.62
CA LEU A 32 10.19 14.57 -0.98
C LEU A 32 9.88 15.41 0.27
N GLN A 33 9.44 14.75 1.33
CA GLN A 33 9.16 15.37 2.63
C GLN A 33 10.40 16.05 3.22
N ALA A 34 11.56 15.38 3.17
CA ALA A 34 12.83 15.92 3.63
C ALA A 34 13.30 17.13 2.79
N GLN A 35 13.15 17.07 1.46
CA GLN A 35 13.49 18.20 0.57
C GLN A 35 12.62 19.42 0.88
N ILE A 36 11.32 19.21 1.05
CA ILE A 36 10.36 20.24 1.44
C ILE A 36 10.75 20.88 2.77
N ALA A 37 11.06 20.06 3.79
CA ALA A 37 11.49 20.56 5.10
C ALA A 37 12.81 21.37 5.02
N SER A 38 13.73 20.99 4.15
CA SER A 38 14.97 21.74 3.94
C SER A 38 14.72 23.11 3.31
N LEU A 39 13.77 23.21 2.38
CA LEU A 39 13.43 24.49 1.71
C LEU A 39 12.77 25.48 2.67
N THR A 40 11.91 24.99 3.58
CA THR A 40 11.28 25.85 4.60
C THR A 40 12.29 26.32 5.65
N GLN A 41 13.26 25.49 6.02
CA GLN A 41 14.36 25.88 6.91
C GLN A 41 15.34 26.88 6.28
N ALA A 42 15.55 26.81 4.96
CA ALA A 42 16.46 27.69 4.23
C ALA A 42 15.94 29.13 4.02
N GLY A 43 14.78 29.49 4.57
CA GLY A 43 14.27 30.87 4.55
C GLY A 43 13.14 31.15 3.57
N PHE A 44 12.46 30.13 3.03
CA PHE A 44 11.24 30.30 2.22
C PHE A 44 10.01 30.78 3.05
N GLN A 45 10.21 31.15 4.32
CA GLN A 45 9.18 31.77 5.15
C GLN A 45 8.97 33.23 4.75
N THR A 46 8.13 33.47 3.76
CA THR A 46 7.41 34.75 3.65
C THR A 46 6.02 34.53 4.24
N ASP A 47 5.56 35.40 5.15
CA ASP A 47 4.42 35.22 6.06
C ASP A 47 3.08 34.77 5.45
N ARG A 48 2.86 34.97 4.13
CA ARG A 48 1.66 34.46 3.42
C ARG A 48 1.87 33.14 2.69
N SER A 49 3.08 32.88 2.21
CA SER A 49 3.41 31.69 1.41
C SER A 49 3.56 30.44 2.28
N SER A 50 4.00 30.61 3.55
CA SER A 50 4.21 29.53 4.52
C SER A 50 2.92 28.80 4.91
N GLY A 51 1.78 29.49 5.01
CA GLY A 51 0.48 28.89 5.35
C GLY A 51 -0.04 27.95 4.26
N ALA A 52 -0.14 28.44 3.02
CA ALA A 52 -0.57 27.63 1.88
C ALA A 52 0.38 26.45 1.62
N TYR A 53 1.68 26.65 1.85
CA TYR A 53 2.68 25.61 1.74
C TYR A 53 2.51 24.50 2.80
N ASN A 54 2.34 24.86 4.07
CA ASN A 54 2.06 23.91 5.14
C ASN A 54 0.78 23.11 4.88
N GLU A 55 -0.25 23.76 4.36
CA GLU A 55 -1.50 23.09 4.01
C GLU A 55 -1.31 22.08 2.86
N ALA A 56 -0.58 22.47 1.81
CA ALA A 56 -0.25 21.58 0.70
C ALA A 56 0.60 20.38 1.16
N TYR A 57 1.57 20.62 2.05
CA TYR A 57 2.40 19.58 2.66
C TYR A 57 1.59 18.59 3.50
N ASN A 58 0.66 19.10 4.32
CA ASN A 58 -0.24 18.25 5.11
C ASN A 58 -1.15 17.42 4.22
N ARG A 59 -1.74 18.02 3.18
CA ARG A 59 -2.56 17.30 2.18
C ARG A 59 -1.77 16.20 1.48
N PHE A 60 -0.55 16.50 1.06
CA PHE A 60 0.36 15.53 0.46
C PHE A 60 0.64 14.36 1.40
N THR A 61 1.04 14.65 2.65
CA THR A 61 1.38 13.63 3.65
C THR A 61 0.19 12.72 3.97
N SER A 62 -1.00 13.30 4.16
CA SER A 62 -2.22 12.53 4.41
C SER A 62 -2.63 11.68 3.21
N GLY A 63 -2.59 12.21 1.99
CA GLY A 63 -2.91 11.44 0.77
C GLY A 63 -1.92 10.29 0.54
N ALA A 64 -0.64 10.53 0.81
CA ALA A 64 0.41 9.55 0.80
C ALA A 64 0.16 8.40 1.79
N GLN A 65 -0.14 8.73 3.05
CA GLN A 65 -0.48 7.74 4.09
C GLN A 65 -1.70 6.90 3.68
N ASN A 66 -2.74 7.53 3.15
CA ASN A 66 -3.94 6.84 2.67
C ASN A 66 -3.61 5.87 1.52
N THR A 67 -2.73 6.27 0.60
CA THR A 67 -2.30 5.44 -0.53
C THR A 67 -1.52 4.21 -0.03
N ILE A 68 -0.57 4.43 0.88
CA ILE A 68 0.23 3.36 1.51
C ILE A 68 -0.68 2.37 2.26
N GLY A 69 -1.64 2.89 3.03
CA GLY A 69 -2.64 2.10 3.75
C GLY A 69 -3.48 1.25 2.80
N GLY A 70 -4.03 1.86 1.74
CA GLY A 70 -4.81 1.14 0.73
C GLY A 70 -4.04 0.02 0.04
N LEU A 71 -2.76 0.23 -0.29
CA LEU A 71 -1.91 -0.83 -0.86
C LEU A 71 -1.68 -1.99 0.14
N ASN A 72 -1.49 -1.66 1.41
CA ASN A 72 -1.35 -2.67 2.46
C ASN A 72 -2.64 -3.49 2.63
N ASP A 73 -3.80 -2.84 2.64
CA ASP A 73 -5.10 -3.50 2.79
C ASP A 73 -5.39 -4.44 1.60
N LEU A 74 -5.07 -4.00 0.39
CA LEU A 74 -5.17 -4.83 -0.81
C LEU A 74 -4.24 -6.06 -0.74
N ALA A 75 -3.00 -5.89 -0.29
CA ALA A 75 -2.07 -7.00 -0.12
C ALA A 75 -2.57 -8.00 0.94
N GLN A 76 -3.12 -7.51 2.06
CA GLN A 76 -3.73 -8.36 3.09
C GLN A 76 -4.96 -9.10 2.59
N PHE A 77 -5.81 -8.42 1.82
CA PHE A 77 -6.97 -9.05 1.20
C PHE A 77 -6.57 -10.22 0.30
N LEU A 78 -5.56 -10.04 -0.55
CA LEU A 78 -5.05 -11.10 -1.43
C LEU A 78 -4.49 -12.29 -0.62
N ARG A 79 -3.72 -12.05 0.44
CA ARG A 79 -3.18 -13.11 1.31
C ARG A 79 -4.27 -13.88 2.04
N THR A 80 -5.22 -13.17 2.64
CA THR A 80 -6.37 -13.79 3.34
C THR A 80 -7.22 -14.62 2.38
N THR A 81 -7.41 -14.13 1.15
CA THR A 81 -8.12 -14.88 0.11
C THR A 81 -7.38 -16.17 -0.24
N ALA A 82 -6.06 -16.09 -0.46
CA ALA A 82 -5.24 -17.26 -0.77
C ALA A 82 -5.29 -18.32 0.35
N GLN A 83 -5.20 -17.88 1.61
CA GLN A 83 -5.30 -18.76 2.77
C GLN A 83 -6.67 -19.42 2.87
N THR A 84 -7.74 -18.63 2.78
CA THR A 84 -9.12 -19.13 2.92
C THR A 84 -9.45 -20.19 1.87
N LEU A 85 -9.05 -19.94 0.62
CA LEU A 85 -9.29 -20.90 -0.46
C LEU A 85 -8.45 -22.18 -0.26
N GLY A 86 -7.20 -22.06 0.18
CA GLY A 86 -6.37 -23.21 0.52
C GLY A 86 -6.98 -24.08 1.64
N ASP A 87 -7.51 -23.45 2.68
CA ASP A 87 -8.18 -24.15 3.79
C ASP A 87 -9.45 -24.88 3.32
N VAL A 88 -10.24 -24.24 2.45
CA VAL A 88 -11.45 -24.84 1.85
C VAL A 88 -11.09 -26.06 0.99
N ASP A 89 -10.05 -25.96 0.17
CA ASP A 89 -9.58 -27.07 -0.66
C ASP A 89 -9.09 -28.26 0.17
N GLN A 90 -8.33 -28.01 1.23
CA GLN A 90 -7.88 -29.06 2.15
C GLN A 90 -9.06 -29.78 2.83
N GLN A 91 -10.09 -29.04 3.22
CA GLN A 91 -11.30 -29.61 3.80
C GLN A 91 -12.09 -30.44 2.77
N LEU A 92 -12.21 -29.98 1.53
CA LEU A 92 -12.87 -30.73 0.46
C LEU A 92 -12.12 -32.02 0.13
N ALA A 93 -10.80 -31.96 -0.01
CA ALA A 93 -9.95 -33.14 -0.23
C ALA A 93 -10.09 -34.16 0.90
N SER A 94 -10.15 -33.70 2.16
CA SER A 94 -10.33 -34.55 3.33
C SER A 94 -11.70 -35.23 3.41
N ARG A 95 -12.73 -34.64 2.76
CA ARG A 95 -14.09 -35.21 2.67
C ARG A 95 -14.24 -36.19 1.51
N LEU A 96 -13.56 -35.93 0.38
CA LEU A 96 -13.59 -36.78 -0.82
C LEU A 96 -12.66 -38.00 -0.72
N GLY A 97 -11.58 -37.91 0.06
CA GLY A 97 -10.67 -39.03 0.34
C GLY A 97 -11.19 -40.02 1.39
N ARG A 98 -12.48 -39.95 1.74
CA ARG A 98 -13.17 -40.87 2.67
C ARG A 98 -14.25 -41.67 1.95
#